data_AF-A0A1B6BJT6-F1
#
_entry.id   AF-A0A1B6BJT6-F1
#
_cell.length_a   1.000
_cell.length_b   1.000
_cell.length_c   1.000
_cell.angle_alpha   90.00
_cell.angle_beta   90.00
_cell.angle_gamma   90.00
#
_symmetry.space_group_name_H-M   'P 1'
#
loop_
_entity.id
_entity.type
_entity.pdbx_description
1 polymer ?
#
loop_
_entity_poly.entity_id
_entity_poly.type
_entity_poly.pdbx_seq_one_letter_code
_entity_poly.pdbx_strand_id
1 'polypeptide(L)' 'MNLNGINTDSYAIYQMAKTIYTAREYIRMDEIADKFLIGDQAFKAIIHSILIAKYGATVFQVKFK' A
#
# COMPACT_ATOMS: atom_id res chain seq x y z
N MET A 1 -8.13 1.99 17.10
CA MET A 1 -8.16 0.60 16.59
C MET A 1 -6.86 -0.05 17.04
N ASN A 2 -6.91 -1.05 17.92
CA ASN A 2 -5.73 -1.79 18.36
C ASN A 2 -5.53 -2.96 17.41
N LEU A 3 -4.43 -2.95 16.66
CA LEU A 3 -4.05 -4.01 15.72
C LEU A 3 -3.37 -5.19 16.43
N ASN A 4 -3.76 -5.48 17.67
CA ASN A 4 -3.13 -6.54 18.45
C ASN A 4 -3.47 -7.90 17.83
N GLY A 5 -2.45 -8.66 17.44
CA GLY A 5 -2.60 -10.02 16.90
C GLY A 5 -2.67 -10.15 15.37
N ILE A 6 -2.48 -9.07 14.60
CA ILE A 6 -2.31 -9.18 13.14
C ILE A 6 -0.84 -9.36 12.77
N ASN A 7 -0.57 -10.05 11.65
CA ASN A 7 0.79 -10.21 11.14
C ASN A 7 1.32 -8.90 10.52
N THR A 8 2.63 -8.86 10.29
CA THR A 8 3.35 -7.71 9.71
C THR A 8 2.82 -7.32 8.33
N ASP A 9 2.44 -8.28 7.50
CA ASP A 9 1.81 -8.05 6.20
C ASP A 9 0.49 -7.27 6.32
N SER A 10 -0.43 -7.74 7.16
CA SER A 10 -1.73 -7.11 7.39
C SER A 10 -1.55 -5.71 7.98
N TYR A 11 -0.56 -5.55 8.86
CA TYR A 11 -0.22 -4.25 9.44
C TYR A 11 0.25 -3.28 8.36
N ALA A 12 1.20 -3.68 7.52
CA ALA A 12 1.73 -2.84 6.46
C ALA A 12 0.68 -2.46 5.43
N ILE A 13 -0.17 -3.41 5.02
CA ILE A 13 -1.30 -3.16 4.12
C ILE A 13 -2.25 -2.13 4.73
N TYR A 14 -2.62 -2.28 6.00
CA TYR A 14 -3.50 -1.35 6.69
C TYR A 14 -2.88 0.06 6.78
N GLN A 15 -1.64 0.18 7.22
CA GLN A 15 -0.98 1.48 7.35
C GLN A 15 -0.77 2.16 6.00
N MET A 16 -0.46 1.41 4.95
CA MET A 16 -0.36 1.96 3.61
C MET A 16 -1.72 2.39 3.06
N ALA A 17 -2.78 1.60 3.25
CA ALA A 17 -4.14 2.00 2.86
C ALA A 17 -4.56 3.29 3.56
N LYS A 18 -4.26 3.42 4.86
CA LYS A 18 -4.50 4.63 5.64
C LYS A 18 -3.64 5.81 5.16
N THR A 19 -2.40 5.54 4.74
CA THR A 19 -1.49 6.53 4.15
C THR A 19 -2.07 7.10 2.85
N ILE A 20 -2.51 6.23 1.94
CA ILE A 20 -3.16 6.63 0.69
C ILE A 20 -4.45 7.42 0.96
N TYR A 21 -5.30 6.92 1.87
CA TYR A 21 -6.61 7.52 2.15
C TYR A 21 -6.50 8.92 2.78
N THR A 22 -5.53 9.14 3.67
CA THR A 22 -5.42 10.39 4.44
C THR A 22 -4.31 11.33 3.96
N ALA A 23 -3.50 10.90 2.99
CA ALA A 23 -2.31 11.59 2.54
C ALA A 23 -1.30 11.93 3.66
N ARG A 24 -1.25 11.11 4.73
CA ARG A 24 -0.28 11.22 5.84
C ARG A 24 0.46 9.90 5.97
N GLU A 25 1.78 9.94 6.16
CA GLU A 25 2.60 8.73 6.31
C GLU A 25 2.29 8.02 7.66
N TYR A 26 1.95 6.73 7.60
CA TYR A 26 1.81 5.86 8.78
C TYR A 26 2.76 4.65 8.80
N ILE A 27 3.53 4.48 7.73
CA ILE A 27 4.55 3.44 7.58
C ILE A 27 5.60 3.95 6.58
N ARG A 28 6.88 3.72 6.85
CA ARG A 28 7.97 4.17 5.99
C ARG A 28 8.19 3.20 4.84
N MET A 29 8.68 3.72 3.72
CA MET A 29 9.01 2.89 2.55
C MET A 29 10.08 1.83 2.86
N ASP A 30 11.07 2.16 3.69
CA ASP A 30 12.13 1.23 4.10
C ASP A 30 11.58 0.05 4.92
N GLU A 31 10.53 0.27 5.73
CA GLU A 31 9.84 -0.79 6.48
C GLU A 31 9.06 -1.72 5.54
N ILE A 32 8.51 -1.16 4.46
CA ILE A 32 7.78 -1.94 3.44
C ILE A 32 8.74 -2.76 2.57
N ALA A 33 9.93 -2.23 2.28
CA ALA A 33 10.93 -2.88 1.44
C ALA A 33 11.71 -3.98 2.18
N ASP A 34 11.56 -4.11 3.50
CA ASP A 34 12.21 -5.15 4.27
C ASP A 34 11.55 -6.52 4.02
N LYS A 35 12.22 -7.34 3.21
CA LYS A 35 11.79 -8.71 2.86
C LYS A 35 11.71 -9.68 4.05
N PHE A 36 12.31 -9.35 5.19
CA PHE A 36 12.23 -10.16 6.41
C PHE A 36 11.00 -9.81 7.24
N LEU A 37 10.44 -8.61 7.06
CA LEU A 37 9.23 -8.16 7.75
C LEU A 37 8.00 -8.34 6.87
N ILE A 38 8.11 -8.06 5.57
CA ILE A 38 6.99 -8.01 4.64
C ILE A 38 7.15 -9.08 3.56
N GLY A 39 6.12 -9.90 3.41
CA GLY A 39 6.03 -10.92 2.38
C GLY A 39 5.90 -10.31 0.98
N ASP A 40 6.42 -11.02 -0.03
CA ASP A 40 6.41 -10.59 -1.43
C ASP A 40 4.99 -10.24 -1.94
N GLN A 41 3.97 -11.00 -1.52
CA GLN A 41 2.59 -10.73 -1.90
C GLN A 41 2.06 -9.41 -1.30
N ALA A 42 2.36 -9.13 -0.03
CA ALA A 42 1.96 -7.89 0.63
C ALA A 42 2.71 -6.69 0.03
N PHE A 43 4.01 -6.83 -0.22
CA PHE A 43 4.80 -5.83 -0.92
C PHE A 43 4.22 -5.49 -2.30
N LYS A 44 3.96 -6.51 -3.14
CA LYS A 44 3.35 -6.33 -4.47
C LYS A 44 1.99 -5.67 -4.38
N ALA A 45 1.14 -6.07 -3.44
CA ALA A 45 -0.17 -5.46 -3.23
C ALA A 45 -0.04 -3.96 -2.91
N ILE A 46 0.87 -3.60 -1.99
CA ILE A 46 1.16 -2.21 -1.64
C ILE A 46 1.60 -1.41 -2.87
N ILE A 47 2.57 -1.91 -3.65
CA ILE A 47 3.06 -1.22 -4.85
C ILE A 47 1.93 -1.02 -5.88
N HIS A 48 1.15 -2.07 -6.16
CA HIS A 48 0.01 -1.97 -7.08
C HIS A 48 -1.02 -0.94 -6.60
N SER A 49 -1.35 -0.91 -5.30
CA SER A 49 -2.26 0.08 -4.73
C SER A 49 -1.74 1.51 -4.89
N ILE A 50 -0.43 1.75 -4.69
CA ILE A 50 0.18 3.07 -4.90
C ILE A 50 0.06 3.50 -6.36
N LEU A 51 0.35 2.58 -7.30
CA LEU A 51 0.26 2.85 -8.74
C LEU A 51 -1.18 3.18 -9.15
N ILE A 52 -2.17 2.43 -8.65
CA ILE A 52 -3.59 2.69 -8.90
C ILE A 52 -4.01 4.02 -8.29
N ALA A 53 -3.60 4.33 -7.07
CA ALA A 53 -3.95 5.60 -6.42
C ALA A 53 -3.37 6.80 -7.19
N LYS A 54 -2.16 6.67 -7.74
CA LYS A 54 -1.48 7.75 -8.46
C LYS A 54 -1.96 7.92 -9.90
N TYR A 55 -2.20 6.82 -10.61
CA TYR A 55 -2.43 6.84 -12.06
C TYR A 55 -3.79 6.29 -12.49
N GLY A 56 -4.53 5.63 -11.59
CA GLY A 56 -5.79 4.94 -11.92
C GLY A 56 -6.79 5.87 -12.60
N ALA A 57 -6.99 7.07 -12.04
CA ALA A 57 -7.89 8.07 -12.64
C ALA A 57 -7.47 8.46 -14.07
N THR A 58 -6.17 8.65 -14.32
CA THR A 58 -5.65 8.95 -15.65
C THR A 58 -5.88 7.79 -16.63
N VAL A 59 -5.62 6.55 -16.20
CA VAL A 59 -5.83 5.35 -17.02
C VAL A 59 -7.31 5.20 -17.41
N PHE A 60 -8.24 5.43 -16.49
CA PHE A 60 -9.68 5.38 -16.79
C PHE A 60 -10.17 6.51 -17.70
N GLN A 61 -9.43 7.62 -17.79
CA GLN A 61 -9.76 8.74 -18.68
C GLN A 61 -9.19 8.58 -20.09
N VAL A 62 -8.29 7.61 -20.33
CA VAL A 62 -7.79 7.31 -21.67
C VAL A 62 -8.94 6.70 -22.48
N LYS A 63 -9.51 7.48 -23.39
CA LYS A 63 -10.33 6.93 -24.47
C LYS A 63 -9.40 6.16 -25.41
N PHE A 64 -9.57 4.84 -25.46
CA PHE A 64 -8.98 4.04 -26.55
C PHE A 64 -9.56 4.59 -27.86
N LYS A 65 -8.67 5.09 -28.71
CA LYS A 65 -9.00 5.68 -30.00
C LYS A 65 -8.97 4.60 -31.08
#